data_AF-A0A7G8EX36-F1
#
_entry.id   AF-A0A7G8EX36-F1
#
_cell.length_a   1.000
_cell.length_b   1.000
_cell.length_c   1.000
_cell.angle_alpha   90.00
_cell.angle_beta   90.00
_cell.angle_gamma   90.00
#
_symmetry.space_group_name_H-M   'P 1'
#
loop_
_entity.id
_entity.type
_entity.pdbx_description
1 polymer ?
#
loop_
_entity_poly.entity_id
_entity_poly.type
_entity_poly.pdbx_seq_one_letter_code
_entity_poly.pdbx_strand_id
1 'polypeptide(L)'
;MSKHQWPELLCRIPSAELEKLAILRVLECSNGMIQLRFREGHPDALNVDDTRRAMQFSMRCIKAMEIPLGDEIIRFDSATQDLLQEIRTLYVDGIKRNHSGSRSEFFRASRANLEAIGHERLKRAHRRLFADCYDLPVHTLDWGMDYINDFLTPARQTRAETAQGKSTTEHSKG
;
A
#
# COMPACT_ATOMS: atom_id res chain seq x y z
N MET A 1 -16.11 8.36 13.65
CA MET A 1 -15.13 8.78 12.64
C MET A 1 -13.77 8.72 13.30
N SER A 2 -12.81 7.98 12.74
CA SER A 2 -11.46 7.95 13.28
C SER A 2 -10.89 9.38 13.32
N LYS A 3 -10.42 9.77 14.51
CA LYS A 3 -9.85 11.08 14.85
C LYS A 3 -8.33 11.11 14.58
N HIS A 4 -7.79 10.19 13.79
CA HIS A 4 -6.35 10.11 13.60
C HIS A 4 -5.87 11.21 12.64
N GLN A 5 -4.98 12.04 13.17
CA GLN A 5 -4.18 13.02 12.45
C GLN A 5 -3.04 12.28 11.72
N TRP A 6 -3.40 11.49 10.70
CA TRP A 6 -2.45 10.62 9.98
C TRP A 6 -1.24 11.37 9.45
N PRO A 7 -1.38 12.52 8.76
CA PRO A 7 -0.22 13.27 8.29
C PRO A 7 0.75 13.62 9.42
N GLU A 8 0.24 14.09 10.56
CA GLU A 8 1.04 14.49 11.71
C GLU A 8 1.74 13.31 12.38
N LEU A 9 1.07 12.16 12.50
CA LEU A 9 1.65 10.93 13.04
C LEU A 9 2.74 10.38 12.13
N LEU A 10 2.46 10.30 10.82
CA LEU A 10 3.35 9.68 9.83
C LEU A 10 4.57 10.56 9.53
N CYS A 11 4.44 11.88 9.58
CA CYS A 11 5.58 12.81 9.45
C CYS A 11 6.56 12.76 10.63
N ARG A 12 6.16 12.19 11.78
CA ARG A 12 7.04 12.02 12.95
C ARG A 12 7.88 10.74 12.90
N ILE A 13 7.61 9.86 11.93
CA ILE A 13 8.40 8.63 11.76
C ILE A 13 9.85 9.02 11.44
N PRO A 14 10.85 8.41 12.12
CA PRO A 14 12.25 8.67 11.83
C PRO A 14 12.60 8.40 10.37
N SER A 15 13.53 9.17 9.80
CA SER A 15 13.91 9.03 8.39
C SER A 15 14.36 7.61 8.03
N ALA A 16 15.08 6.92 8.92
CA ALA A 16 15.52 5.54 8.72
C ALA A 16 14.33 4.56 8.59
N GLU A 17 13.27 4.75 9.40
CA GLU A 17 12.05 3.95 9.31
C GLU A 17 11.25 4.29 8.05
N LEU A 18 11.20 5.57 7.64
CA LEU A 18 10.58 5.97 6.36
C LEU A 18 11.26 5.32 5.14
N GLU A 19 12.58 5.06 5.19
CA GLU A 19 13.28 4.34 4.14
C GLU A 19 12.87 2.86 4.07
N LYS A 20 12.73 2.21 5.23
CA LYS A 20 12.22 0.83 5.30
C LYS A 20 10.75 0.74 4.86
N LEU A 21 9.95 1.73 5.24
CA LEU A 21 8.56 1.84 4.82
C LEU A 21 8.45 2.00 3.31
N ALA A 22 9.32 2.78 2.69
CA ALA A 22 9.35 2.92 1.23
C ALA A 22 9.47 1.55 0.54
N ILE A 23 10.35 0.69 1.05
CA ILE A 23 10.53 -0.68 0.55
C ILE A 23 9.24 -1.49 0.71
N LEU A 24 8.65 -1.49 1.91
CA LEU A 24 7.40 -2.19 2.16
C LEU A 24 6.29 -1.71 1.21
N ARG A 25 6.13 -0.40 1.04
CA ARG A 25 5.05 0.19 0.25
C ARG A 25 5.16 -0.11 -1.24
N VAL A 26 6.37 -0.05 -1.81
CA VAL A 26 6.58 -0.46 -3.21
C VAL A 26 6.25 -1.94 -3.39
N LEU A 27 6.70 -2.79 -2.47
CA LEU A 27 6.42 -4.24 -2.48
C LEU A 27 4.92 -4.54 -2.39
N GLU A 28 4.21 -3.87 -1.47
CA GLU A 28 2.77 -4.04 -1.27
C GLU A 28 1.95 -3.59 -2.49
N CYS A 29 2.27 -2.42 -3.04
CA CYS A 29 1.60 -1.90 -4.23
C CYS A 29 1.87 -2.77 -5.46
N SER A 30 3.09 -3.27 -5.62
CA SER A 30 3.46 -4.19 -6.70
C SER A 30 2.65 -5.49 -6.61
N ASN A 31 2.59 -6.11 -5.43
CA ASN A 31 1.78 -7.31 -5.20
C ASN A 31 0.27 -7.03 -5.42
N GLY A 32 -0.23 -5.86 -5.01
CA GLY A 32 -1.60 -5.44 -5.28
C GLY A 32 -1.92 -5.38 -6.78
N MET A 33 -1.01 -4.82 -7.58
CA MET A 33 -1.17 -4.75 -9.03
C MET A 33 -1.02 -6.10 -9.73
N ILE A 34 -0.10 -6.96 -9.26
CA ILE A 34 0.00 -8.35 -9.73
C ILE A 34 -1.34 -9.07 -9.56
N GLN A 35 -1.91 -9.02 -8.35
CA GLN A 35 -3.18 -9.68 -8.05
C GLN A 35 -4.36 -9.09 -8.83
N LEU A 36 -4.38 -7.77 -9.03
CA LEU A 36 -5.41 -7.10 -9.82
C LEU A 36 -5.37 -7.57 -11.28
N ARG A 37 -4.20 -7.49 -11.91
CA ARG A 37 -4.00 -7.91 -13.31
C ARG A 37 -4.34 -9.38 -13.53
N PHE A 38 -3.92 -10.26 -12.61
CA PHE A 38 -4.27 -11.68 -12.65
C PHE A 38 -5.79 -11.90 -12.58
N ARG A 39 -6.48 -11.21 -11.66
CA ARG A 39 -7.95 -11.32 -11.51
C ARG A 39 -8.70 -10.82 -12.74
N GLU A 40 -8.19 -9.77 -13.39
CA GLU A 40 -8.80 -9.16 -14.57
C GLU A 40 -8.41 -9.87 -15.88
N GLY A 41 -7.51 -10.87 -15.83
CA GLY A 41 -7.05 -11.58 -17.02
C GLY A 41 -6.26 -10.69 -17.99
N HIS A 42 -5.52 -9.70 -17.46
CA HIS A 42 -4.71 -8.80 -18.28
C HIS A 42 -3.71 -9.60 -19.14
N PRO A 43 -3.43 -9.24 -20.41
CA PRO A 43 -2.51 -9.97 -21.27
C PRO A 43 -1.11 -10.19 -20.65
N ASP A 44 -0.60 -9.17 -19.96
CA ASP A 44 0.69 -9.23 -19.26
C ASP A 44 0.60 -9.76 -17.81
N ALA A 45 -0.53 -10.33 -17.40
CA ALA A 45 -0.64 -10.90 -16.07
C ALA A 45 0.36 -12.05 -15.88
N LEU A 46 0.93 -12.14 -14.68
CA LEU A 46 1.74 -13.29 -14.31
C LEU A 46 0.89 -14.57 -14.36
N ASN A 47 1.54 -15.71 -14.55
CA ASN A 47 0.87 -17.00 -14.37
C ASN A 47 0.43 -17.19 -12.90
N VAL A 48 -0.38 -18.22 -12.65
CA VAL A 48 -0.95 -18.50 -11.33
C VAL A 48 0.12 -18.77 -10.27
N ASP A 49 1.21 -19.44 -10.63
CA ASP A 49 2.26 -19.82 -9.67
C ASP A 49 3.09 -18.62 -9.27
N ASP A 50 3.49 -17.79 -10.24
CA ASP A 50 4.23 -16.55 -10.00
C ASP A 50 3.38 -15.55 -9.19
N THR A 51 2.09 -15.45 -9.51
CA THR A 51 1.13 -14.64 -8.74
C THR A 51 1.06 -15.11 -7.28
N ARG A 52 0.98 -16.44 -7.05
CA ARG A 52 0.96 -17.02 -5.70
C ARG A 52 2.26 -16.78 -4.95
N ARG A 53 3.42 -16.94 -5.60
CA ARG A 53 4.73 -16.68 -4.98
C ARG A 53 4.84 -15.23 -4.52
N ALA A 54 4.52 -14.26 -5.39
CA ALA A 54 4.54 -12.84 -5.04
C ALA A 54 3.59 -12.51 -3.88
N MET A 55 2.37 -13.08 -3.90
CA MET A 55 1.40 -12.90 -2.83
C MET A 55 1.90 -13.48 -1.50
N GLN A 56 2.44 -14.70 -1.50
CA GLN A 56 2.95 -15.35 -0.29
C GLN A 56 4.13 -14.58 0.30
N PHE A 57 5.05 -14.11 -0.55
CA PHE A 57 6.17 -13.26 -0.15
C PHE A 57 5.68 -11.99 0.53
N SER A 58 4.84 -11.21 -0.16
CA SER A 58 4.29 -9.96 0.37
C SER A 58 3.54 -10.18 1.70
N MET A 59 2.70 -11.21 1.78
CA MET A 59 1.98 -11.55 3.00
C MET A 59 2.91 -11.94 4.15
N ARG A 60 4.00 -12.65 3.87
CA ARG A 60 5.01 -12.99 4.88
C ARG A 60 5.65 -11.73 5.42
N CYS A 61 6.06 -10.81 4.56
CA CYS A 61 6.69 -9.56 4.98
C CYS A 61 5.77 -8.73 5.89
N ILE A 62 4.49 -8.59 5.51
CA ILE A 62 3.49 -7.84 6.28
C ILE A 62 3.19 -8.51 7.63
N LYS A 63 3.11 -9.84 7.68
CA LYS A 63 2.77 -10.55 8.92
C LYS A 63 3.93 -10.61 9.90
N ALA A 64 5.15 -10.78 9.40
CA ALA A 64 6.34 -10.85 10.22
C ALA A 64 6.90 -9.46 10.58
N MET A 65 6.52 -8.42 9.84
CA MET A 65 7.14 -7.09 9.91
C MET A 65 8.65 -7.15 9.59
N GLU A 66 9.01 -8.06 8.69
CA GLU A 66 10.38 -8.32 8.25
C GLU A 66 10.42 -8.39 6.73
N ILE A 67 11.42 -7.76 6.11
CA ILE A 67 11.59 -7.80 4.65
C ILE A 67 12.96 -8.43 4.36
N PRO A 68 13.01 -9.71 3.97
CA PRO A 68 14.25 -10.32 3.50
C PRO A 68 14.61 -9.74 2.12
N LEU A 69 15.81 -9.19 1.97
CA LEU A 69 16.35 -8.65 0.73
C LEU A 69 17.84 -9.00 0.62
N GLY A 70 18.20 -9.76 -0.41
CA GLY A 70 19.55 -10.34 -0.52
C GLY A 70 19.94 -11.09 0.76
N ASP A 71 21.07 -10.72 1.34
CA ASP A 71 21.60 -11.31 2.59
C ASP A 71 21.13 -10.59 3.87
N GLU A 72 20.23 -9.62 3.75
CA GLU A 72 19.74 -8.80 4.87
C GLU A 72 18.27 -9.07 5.20
N ILE A 73 17.92 -8.87 6.48
CA ILE A 73 16.52 -8.83 6.92
C ILE A 73 16.25 -7.45 7.51
N ILE A 74 15.41 -6.68 6.81
CA ILE A 74 14.97 -5.37 7.28
C ILE A 74 13.89 -5.56 8.35
N ARG A 75 14.06 -4.89 9.49
CA ARG A 75 13.11 -4.87 10.60
C ARG A 75 12.74 -3.44 10.97
N PHE A 76 11.47 -3.24 11.34
CA PHE A 76 10.96 -1.98 11.83
C PHE A 76 11.15 -1.86 13.35
N ASP A 77 11.25 -0.64 13.88
CA ASP A 77 11.17 -0.43 15.31
C ASP A 77 9.74 -0.68 15.83
N SER A 78 9.58 -0.88 17.15
CA SER A 78 8.28 -1.24 17.73
C SER A 78 7.23 -0.16 17.50
N ALA A 79 7.60 1.12 17.59
CA ALA A 79 6.66 2.22 17.38
C ALA A 79 6.10 2.26 15.94
N THR A 80 6.96 1.98 14.96
CA THR A 80 6.57 1.89 13.55
C THR A 80 5.73 0.63 13.30
N GLN A 81 6.07 -0.49 13.96
CA GLN A 81 5.26 -1.71 13.87
C GLN A 81 3.84 -1.51 14.40
N ASP A 82 3.69 -0.87 15.56
CA ASP A 82 2.38 -0.58 16.16
C ASP A 82 1.52 0.26 15.21
N LEU A 83 2.11 1.32 14.64
CA LEU A 83 1.41 2.21 13.70
C LEU A 83 0.99 1.48 12.42
N LEU A 84 1.85 0.62 11.88
CA LEU A 84 1.53 -0.21 10.71
C LEU A 84 0.42 -1.22 11.03
N GLN A 85 0.39 -1.76 12.24
CA GLN A 85 -0.66 -2.69 12.68
C GLN A 85 -2.03 -2.00 12.80
N GLU A 86 -2.07 -0.73 13.21
CA GLU A 86 -3.30 0.09 13.18
C GLU A 86 -3.80 0.26 11.74
N ILE A 87 -2.92 0.66 10.81
CA ILE A 87 -3.27 0.82 9.39
C ILE A 87 -3.74 -0.51 8.78
N ARG A 88 -3.08 -1.61 9.14
CA ARG A 88 -3.48 -2.96 8.70
C ARG A 88 -4.87 -3.34 9.22
N THR A 89 -5.23 -2.93 10.43
CA THR A 89 -6.57 -3.17 10.99
C THR A 89 -7.63 -2.46 10.14
N LEU A 90 -7.38 -1.20 9.74
CA LEU A 90 -8.25 -0.47 8.81
C LEU A 90 -8.38 -1.19 7.46
N TYR A 91 -7.29 -1.72 6.92
CA TYR A 91 -7.33 -2.50 5.68
C TYR A 91 -8.21 -3.75 5.83
N VAL A 92 -8.03 -4.53 6.90
CA VAL A 92 -8.83 -5.74 7.13
C VAL A 92 -10.31 -5.40 7.26
N ASP A 93 -10.65 -4.42 8.08
CA ASP A 93 -12.06 -4.04 8.29
C ASP A 93 -12.67 -3.41 7.05
N GLY A 94 -11.93 -2.50 6.41
CA GLY A 94 -12.42 -1.74 5.27
C GLY A 94 -12.50 -2.53 3.97
N ILE A 95 -11.44 -3.28 3.65
CA ILE A 95 -11.31 -3.98 2.36
C ILE A 95 -11.83 -5.42 2.46
N LYS A 96 -11.54 -6.15 3.55
CA LYS A 96 -11.95 -7.56 3.66
C LYS A 96 -13.35 -7.73 4.28
N ARG A 97 -13.74 -6.87 5.23
CA ARG A 97 -15.06 -6.94 5.89
C ARG A 97 -16.06 -5.92 5.36
N ASN A 98 -15.70 -5.18 4.31
CA ASN A 98 -16.54 -4.21 3.61
C ASN A 98 -17.13 -3.09 4.51
N HIS A 99 -16.40 -2.69 5.57
CA HIS A 99 -16.78 -1.52 6.38
C HIS A 99 -16.36 -0.22 5.70
N SER A 100 -17.33 0.53 5.17
CA SER A 100 -17.09 1.77 4.41
C SER A 100 -16.28 2.82 5.18
N GLY A 101 -16.53 2.99 6.48
CA GLY A 101 -15.79 3.92 7.35
C GLY A 101 -14.30 3.58 7.46
N SER A 102 -13.97 2.32 7.76
CA SER A 102 -12.58 1.84 7.84
C SER A 102 -11.89 1.87 6.47
N ARG A 103 -12.64 1.64 5.38
CA ARG A 103 -12.11 1.73 4.02
C ARG A 103 -11.67 3.16 3.68
N SER A 104 -12.52 4.14 3.95
CA SER A 104 -12.17 5.56 3.74
C SER A 104 -10.93 5.94 4.55
N GLU A 105 -10.89 5.52 5.82
CA GLU A 105 -9.77 5.81 6.70
C GLU A 105 -8.47 5.14 6.27
N PHE A 106 -8.53 3.89 5.81
CA PHE A 106 -7.39 3.18 5.25
C PHE A 106 -6.77 3.96 4.08
N PHE A 107 -7.58 4.47 3.15
CA PHE A 107 -7.06 5.25 2.03
C PHE A 107 -6.47 6.59 2.46
N ARG A 108 -7.06 7.26 3.47
CA ARG A 108 -6.48 8.48 4.07
C ARG A 108 -5.11 8.21 4.68
N ALA A 109 -4.99 7.16 5.51
CA ALA A 109 -3.74 6.76 6.13
C ALA A 109 -2.68 6.33 5.09
N SER A 110 -3.09 5.52 4.12
CA SER A 110 -2.23 5.04 3.01
C SER A 110 -1.65 6.19 2.20
N ARG A 111 -2.46 7.23 1.92
CA ARG A 111 -2.00 8.44 1.20
C ARG A 111 -1.02 9.24 2.04
N ALA A 112 -1.39 9.55 3.27
CA ALA A 112 -0.51 10.28 4.19
C ALA A 112 0.83 9.55 4.41
N ASN A 113 0.84 8.21 4.40
CA ASN A 113 2.06 7.42 4.55
C ASN A 113 2.97 7.56 3.33
N LEU A 114 2.41 7.43 2.12
CA LEU A 114 3.16 7.64 0.88
C LEU A 114 3.69 9.07 0.76
N GLU A 115 2.90 10.07 1.18
CA GLU A 115 3.33 11.48 1.23
C GLU A 115 4.48 11.71 2.23
N ALA A 116 4.39 11.13 3.44
CA ALA A 116 5.44 11.23 4.47
C ALA A 116 6.75 10.54 4.04
N ILE A 117 6.64 9.39 3.36
CA ILE A 117 7.80 8.70 2.79
C ILE A 117 8.48 9.58 1.73
N GLY A 118 7.69 10.15 0.83
CA GLY A 118 8.15 11.02 -0.23
C GLY A 118 8.76 10.28 -1.43
N HIS A 119 8.69 10.92 -2.60
CA HIS A 119 9.00 10.30 -3.89
C HIS A 119 10.42 9.75 -4.01
N GLU A 120 11.41 10.47 -3.48
CA GLU A 120 12.80 10.05 -3.60
C GLU A 120 13.14 8.80 -2.78
N ARG A 121 12.48 8.59 -1.63
CA ARG A 121 12.60 7.33 -0.88
C ARG A 121 11.96 6.18 -1.64
N LEU A 122 10.79 6.40 -2.23
CA LEU A 122 10.09 5.39 -3.05
C LEU A 122 10.93 4.96 -4.26
N LYS A 123 11.58 5.90 -4.96
CA LYS A 123 12.51 5.57 -6.05
C LYS A 123 13.74 4.79 -5.57
N ARG A 124 14.31 5.14 -4.41
CA ARG A 124 15.44 4.38 -3.83
C ARG A 124 15.00 2.96 -3.46
N ALA A 125 13.84 2.82 -2.84
CA ALA A 125 13.23 1.54 -2.51
C ALA A 125 13.00 0.69 -3.76
N HIS A 126 12.46 1.28 -4.83
CA HIS A 126 12.31 0.60 -6.12
C HIS A 126 13.64 0.05 -6.63
N ARG A 127 14.70 0.87 -6.65
CA ARG A 127 16.04 0.42 -7.08
C ARG A 127 16.61 -0.69 -6.20
N ARG A 128 16.40 -0.62 -4.88
CA ARG A 128 16.82 -1.67 -3.94
C ARG A 128 16.08 -2.98 -4.21
N LEU A 129 14.75 -2.93 -4.36
CA LEU A 129 13.95 -4.10 -4.69
C LEU A 129 14.34 -4.70 -6.04
N PHE A 130 14.62 -3.87 -7.04
CA PHE A 130 15.10 -4.34 -8.34
C PHE A 130 16.40 -5.15 -8.24
N ALA A 131 17.33 -4.73 -7.37
CA ALA A 131 18.61 -5.41 -7.19
C ALA A 131 18.50 -6.68 -6.33
N ASP A 132 17.70 -6.62 -5.26
CA ASP A 132 17.84 -7.55 -4.12
C ASP A 132 16.56 -8.33 -3.78
N CYS A 133 15.44 -8.11 -4.49
CA CYS A 133 14.19 -8.86 -4.29
C CYS A 133 14.05 -9.95 -5.37
N TYR A 134 14.29 -11.20 -4.99
CA TYR A 134 14.21 -12.34 -5.91
C TYR A 134 12.83 -13.02 -5.94
N ASP A 135 11.92 -12.65 -5.03
CA ASP A 135 10.59 -13.26 -4.92
C ASP A 135 9.52 -12.59 -5.80
N LEU A 136 9.80 -11.40 -6.36
CA LEU A 136 8.92 -10.69 -7.30
C LEU A 136 9.62 -10.52 -8.66
N PRO A 137 8.96 -10.80 -9.80
CA PRO A 137 9.51 -10.46 -11.10
C PRO A 137 9.74 -8.95 -11.22
N VAL A 138 10.95 -8.54 -11.63
CA VAL A 138 11.41 -7.15 -11.56
C VAL A 138 10.50 -6.14 -12.27
N HIS A 139 9.93 -6.48 -13.42
CA HIS A 139 9.04 -5.60 -14.19
C HIS A 139 7.72 -5.27 -13.45
N THR A 140 7.35 -6.06 -12.45
CA THR A 140 6.14 -5.83 -11.65
C THR A 140 6.32 -4.74 -10.61
N LEU A 141 7.57 -4.39 -10.28
CA LEU A 141 7.90 -3.28 -9.40
C LEU A 141 7.50 -1.94 -10.03
N ASP A 142 7.63 -1.83 -11.35
CA ASP A 142 7.16 -0.66 -12.11
C ASP A 142 5.64 -0.50 -11.99
N TRP A 143 4.87 -1.59 -12.01
CA TRP A 143 3.41 -1.52 -11.83
C TRP A 143 3.03 -0.97 -10.45
N GLY A 144 3.79 -1.34 -9.41
CA GLY A 144 3.62 -0.79 -8.07
C GLY A 144 3.94 0.70 -8.00
N MET A 145 5.03 1.12 -8.64
CA MET A 145 5.42 2.53 -8.73
C MET A 145 4.39 3.36 -9.50
N ASP A 146 3.90 2.86 -10.63
CA ASP A 146 2.84 3.51 -11.43
C ASP A 146 1.58 3.70 -10.59
N TYR A 147 1.15 2.66 -9.87
CA TYR A 147 0.02 2.76 -8.96
C TYR A 147 0.23 3.85 -7.90
N ILE A 148 1.41 3.91 -7.28
CA ILE A 148 1.74 4.90 -6.24
C ILE A 148 1.71 6.31 -6.81
N ASN A 149 2.33 6.53 -7.97
CA ASN A 149 2.35 7.84 -8.64
C ASN A 149 0.93 8.32 -8.98
N ASP A 150 0.12 7.43 -9.56
CA ASP A 150 -1.28 7.72 -9.84
C ASP A 150 -2.07 8.02 -8.56
N PHE A 151 -1.84 7.27 -7.49
CA PHE A 151 -2.54 7.40 -6.21
C PHE A 151 -2.21 8.73 -5.50
N LEU A 152 -1.00 9.25 -5.69
CA LEU A 152 -0.58 10.55 -5.15
C LEU A 152 -1.08 11.74 -5.98
N THR A 153 -1.45 11.51 -7.25
CA THR A 153 -1.94 12.56 -8.15
C THR A 153 -3.27 13.16 -7.64
N PRO A 154 -3.42 14.50 -7.62
CA PRO A 154 -4.64 15.16 -7.11
C PRO A 154 -5.95 14.72 -7.81
N ALA A 155 -5.89 14.35 -9.09
CA ALA A 155 -7.07 13.97 -9.88
C ALA A 155 -7.82 12.71 -9.38
N ARG A 156 -7.19 11.84 -8.59
CA ARG A 156 -7.89 10.70 -7.94
C ARG A 156 -8.65 11.10 -6.68
N GLN A 157 -8.39 12.28 -6.09
CA GLN A 157 -9.13 12.79 -4.91
C GLN A 157 -10.57 13.14 -5.28
N THR A 158 -10.76 13.88 -6.38
CA THR A 158 -12.07 14.34 -6.85
C THR A 158 -13.01 13.20 -7.22
N ARG A 159 -12.53 12.09 -7.78
CA ARG A 159 -13.39 10.93 -8.13
C ARG A 159 -13.88 10.16 -6.90
N ALA A 160 -13.06 10.01 -5.87
CA ALA A 160 -13.45 9.33 -4.63
C ALA A 160 -14.47 10.15 -3.82
N GLU A 161 -14.29 11.48 -3.77
CA GLU A 161 -15.21 12.42 -3.12
C GLU A 161 -16.54 12.54 -3.88
N THR A 162 -16.51 12.58 -5.22
CA THR A 162 -17.72 12.64 -6.06
C THR A 162 -18.56 11.35 -6.00
N ALA A 163 -17.91 10.18 -5.82
CA ALA A 163 -18.61 8.91 -5.65
C ALA A 163 -19.31 8.80 -4.28
N GLN A 164 -18.79 9.45 -3.24
CA GLN A 164 -19.40 9.50 -1.91
C GLN A 164 -20.54 10.52 -1.82
N GLY A 165 -20.45 11.64 -2.54
CA GLY A 165 -21.51 12.67 -2.57
C GLY A 165 -22.81 12.25 -3.28
N LYS A 166 -22.79 11.19 -4.11
CA LYS A 166 -23.99 10.70 -4.82
C LYS A 166 -24.83 9.69 -4.02
N SER A 167 -24.33 9.18 -2.89
CA SER A 167 -25.04 8.16 -2.10
C SER A 167 -26.00 8.73 -1.04
N THR A 168 -26.07 10.05 -0.85
CA THR A 168 -26.87 10.68 0.22
C THR A 168 -28.02 11.57 -0.27
N THR A 169 -28.31 11.61 -1.57
CA THR A 169 -29.42 12.39 -2.13
C THR A 169 -30.32 11.53 -3.00
N GLU A 170 -30.87 10.47 -2.45
CA GLU A 170 -32.06 9.81 -2.97
C GLU A 170 -32.62 8.97 -1.82
N HIS A 171 -33.46 9.56 -0.97
CA HIS A 171 -34.51 8.92 -0.16
C HIS A 171 -35.21 10.03 0.66
N SER A 172 -35.95 10.87 -0.06
CA SER A 172 -37.02 11.72 0.51
C SER A 172 -37.93 12.16 -0.63
N LYS A 173 -38.68 11.22 -1.20
CA LYS A 173 -40.01 11.44 -1.80
C LYS A 173 -40.76 10.11 -1.75
N GLY A 174 -41.90 10.11 -1.07
CA GLY A 174 -42.79 8.96 -0.87
C GLY A 174 -43.53 9.14 0.44
#